data_AF-A0A2A4J3I1-F1
#
_entry.id   AF-A0A2A4J3I1-F1
#
_cell.length_a   1.000
_cell.length_b   1.000
_cell.length_c   1.000
_cell.angle_alpha   90.00
_cell.angle_beta   90.00
_cell.angle_gamma   90.00
#
_symmetry.space_group_name_H-M   'P 1'
#
loop_
_entity.id
_entity.type
_entity.pdbx_description
1 polymer ?
#
loop_
_entity_poly.entity_id
_entity_poly.type
_entity_poly.pdbx_seq_one_letter_code
_entity_poly.pdbx_strand_id
1 'polypeptide(L)'
;MSVSSARESEKRSCWGRPLGSRALWGHHDHAIARINRIANSIRIQEPGPEVVPKLHDLPEECVREILLRISDHRDLDAASSAWTVMASVCNEQRIWRELVNFHFTQQQTDAALAKNNEVVDEKDFDWKKLFHQLRKMYGLREDAQFAETLSLCRHCKCLFWRSLGHPCIADQCPEYRERLKEAGGPLPPHPVPPAAFLKFFSL
;
A
#
# COMPACT_ATOMS: atom_id res chain seq x y z
N MET A 1 -10.29 20.72 8.27
CA MET A 1 -9.64 22.00 7.90
C MET A 1 -10.37 22.56 6.70
N SER A 2 -10.92 23.78 6.76
CA SER A 2 -11.63 24.34 5.60
C SER A 2 -10.63 24.69 4.49
N VAL A 3 -11.02 24.51 3.24
CA VAL A 3 -10.22 24.81 2.03
C VAL A 3 -9.70 26.26 2.05
N SER A 4 -10.44 27.17 2.69
CA SER A 4 -10.05 28.56 2.93
C SER A 4 -8.77 28.70 3.76
N SER A 5 -8.58 27.84 4.76
CA SER A 5 -7.38 27.85 5.61
C SER A 5 -6.12 27.38 4.86
N ALA A 6 -6.27 26.49 3.87
CA ALA A 6 -5.17 26.06 3.01
C ALA A 6 -4.71 27.19 2.06
N ARG A 7 -5.66 27.98 1.55
CA ARG A 7 -5.42 29.16 0.68
C ARG A 7 -4.56 30.23 1.36
N GLU A 8 -4.80 30.49 2.65
CA GLU A 8 -4.02 31.45 3.44
C GLU A 8 -2.59 30.94 3.68
N SER A 9 -2.46 29.63 3.91
CA SER A 9 -1.19 28.96 4.19
C SER A 9 -0.29 28.91 2.95
N GLU A 10 -0.82 28.52 1.78
CA GLU A 10 -0.05 28.49 0.53
C GLU A 10 0.45 29.87 0.10
N LYS A 11 -0.40 30.90 0.22
CA LYS A 11 0.00 32.29 -0.05
C LYS A 11 1.11 32.79 0.85
N ARG A 12 1.20 32.27 2.08
CA ARG A 12 2.22 32.62 3.07
C ARG A 12 3.49 31.76 2.97
N SER A 13 3.41 30.59 2.35
CA SER A 13 4.57 29.70 2.16
C SER A 13 5.53 30.17 1.06
N CYS A 14 5.10 31.09 0.19
CA CYS A 14 5.96 31.72 -0.80
C CYS A 14 6.72 32.90 -0.16
N TRP A 15 7.88 32.65 0.44
CA TRP A 15 8.79 33.72 0.84
C TRP A 15 9.41 34.39 -0.40
N GLY A 16 9.02 35.64 -0.69
CA GLY A 16 9.60 36.46 -1.77
C GLY A 16 8.62 36.85 -2.89
N ARG A 17 9.11 37.56 -3.91
CA ARG A 17 8.32 37.87 -5.11
C ARG A 17 8.02 36.55 -5.85
N PRO A 18 6.79 36.37 -6.37
CA PRO A 18 6.41 35.19 -7.13
C PRO A 18 7.45 34.86 -8.21
N LEU A 19 8.02 33.65 -8.18
CA LEU A 19 8.93 33.17 -9.23
C LEU A 19 8.13 32.97 -10.52
N GLY A 20 8.51 33.62 -11.61
CA GLY A 20 7.83 33.55 -12.91
C GLY A 20 7.16 34.86 -13.35
N SER A 21 6.58 34.87 -14.54
CA SER A 21 5.91 36.05 -15.09
C SER A 21 4.58 36.33 -14.38
N ARG A 22 4.13 37.59 -14.34
CA ARG A 22 2.80 37.95 -13.79
C ARG A 22 1.67 37.21 -14.50
N ALA A 23 1.81 36.91 -15.79
CA ALA A 23 0.84 36.15 -16.56
C ALA A 23 0.73 34.70 -16.07
N LEU A 24 1.87 34.04 -15.79
CA LEU A 24 1.89 32.67 -15.26
C LEU A 24 1.17 32.57 -13.91
N TRP A 25 1.39 33.55 -13.03
CA TRP A 25 0.69 33.62 -11.74
C TRP A 25 -0.80 33.87 -11.90
N GLY A 26 -1.19 34.76 -12.81
CA GLY A 26 -2.59 34.95 -13.17
C GLY A 26 -3.24 33.64 -13.63
N HIS A 27 -2.55 32.81 -14.41
CA HIS A 27 -3.05 31.50 -14.84
C HIS A 27 -3.20 30.51 -13.67
N HIS A 28 -2.23 30.47 -12.75
CA HIS A 28 -2.30 29.63 -11.55
C HIS A 28 -3.47 30.02 -10.65
N ASP A 29 -3.66 31.31 -10.39
CA ASP A 29 -4.78 31.81 -9.59
C ASP A 29 -6.13 31.43 -10.21
N HIS A 30 -6.25 31.53 -11.54
CA HIS A 30 -7.46 31.09 -12.25
C HIS A 30 -7.68 29.58 -12.16
N ALA A 31 -6.63 28.77 -12.30
CA ALA A 31 -6.70 27.33 -12.18
C ALA A 31 -7.13 26.90 -10.76
N ILE A 32 -6.52 27.47 -9.72
CA ILE A 32 -6.86 27.22 -8.32
C ILE A 32 -8.29 27.66 -8.02
N ALA A 33 -8.70 28.84 -8.52
CA ALA A 33 -10.07 29.33 -8.34
C ALA A 33 -11.11 28.44 -9.04
N ARG A 34 -10.76 27.81 -10.17
CA ARG A 34 -11.61 26.83 -10.84
C ARG A 34 -11.71 25.53 -10.04
N ILE A 35 -10.59 24.97 -9.60
CA ILE A 35 -10.54 23.74 -8.79
C ILE A 35 -11.39 23.92 -7.53
N ASN A 36 -11.21 25.04 -6.82
CA ASN A 36 -11.98 25.32 -5.61
C ASN A 36 -13.48 25.48 -5.89
N ARG A 37 -13.87 26.10 -7.01
CA ARG A 37 -15.28 26.18 -7.41
C ARG A 37 -15.89 24.80 -7.62
N ILE A 38 -15.17 23.90 -8.30
CA ILE A 38 -15.60 22.53 -8.50
C ILE A 38 -15.69 21.80 -7.14
N ALA A 39 -14.63 21.86 -6.34
CA ALA A 39 -14.57 21.21 -5.03
C ALA A 39 -15.71 21.65 -4.10
N ASN A 40 -15.99 22.95 -4.02
CA ASN A 40 -17.08 23.49 -3.21
C ASN A 40 -18.48 23.16 -3.75
N SER A 41 -18.58 22.76 -5.03
CA SER A 41 -19.85 22.35 -5.65
C SER A 41 -20.15 20.86 -5.47
N ILE A 42 -19.16 20.05 -5.10
CA ILE A 42 -19.35 18.61 -4.86
C ILE A 42 -20.22 18.42 -3.61
N ARG A 43 -21.35 17.73 -3.79
CA ARG A 43 -22.22 17.27 -2.69
C ARG A 43 -22.18 15.76 -2.63
N ILE A 44 -21.58 15.23 -1.56
CA ILE A 44 -21.62 13.79 -1.27
C ILE A 44 -22.98 13.50 -0.67
N GLN A 45 -23.81 12.74 -1.39
CA GLN A 45 -25.12 12.31 -0.90
C GLN A 45 -24.95 10.95 -0.23
N GLU A 46 -25.56 10.78 0.94
CA GLU A 46 -25.66 9.47 1.55
C GLU A 46 -26.67 8.61 0.77
N PRO A 47 -26.41 7.30 0.64
CA PRO A 47 -27.40 6.38 0.10
C PRO A 47 -28.69 6.47 0.92
N GLY A 48 -29.85 6.35 0.26
CA GLY A 48 -31.12 6.24 0.97
C GLY A 48 -31.17 5.00 1.88
N PRO A 49 -32.09 4.94 2.86
CA PRO A 49 -32.13 3.87 3.87
C PRO A 49 -32.28 2.45 3.29
N GLU A 50 -32.80 2.32 2.08
CA GLU A 50 -32.99 1.04 1.37
C GLU A 50 -31.85 0.68 0.41
N VAL A 51 -30.89 1.59 0.20
CA VAL A 51 -29.79 1.40 -0.75
C VAL A 51 -28.56 0.94 0.02
N VAL A 52 -28.14 -0.31 -0.23
CA VAL A 52 -26.86 -0.84 0.26
C VAL A 52 -25.83 -0.72 -0.86
N PRO A 53 -24.87 0.23 -0.78
CA PRO A 53 -23.86 0.38 -1.81
C PRO A 53 -23.03 -0.88 -1.95
N LYS A 54 -22.83 -1.32 -3.18
CA LYS A 54 -22.00 -2.46 -3.52
C LYS A 54 -20.71 -1.97 -4.16
N LEU A 55 -19.72 -2.87 -4.21
CA LEU A 55 -18.44 -2.55 -4.81
C LEU A 55 -18.58 -2.07 -6.27
N HIS A 56 -19.51 -2.64 -7.03
CA HIS A 56 -19.76 -2.27 -8.44
C HIS A 56 -20.44 -0.91 -8.63
N ASP A 57 -20.94 -0.31 -7.55
CA ASP A 57 -21.48 1.05 -7.59
C ASP A 57 -20.37 2.11 -7.48
N LEU A 58 -19.12 1.68 -7.23
CA LEU A 58 -17.98 2.59 -7.15
C LEU A 58 -17.58 3.11 -8.53
N PRO A 59 -17.22 4.40 -8.63
CA PRO A 59 -16.56 4.95 -9.81
C PRO A 59 -15.27 4.19 -10.14
N GLU A 60 -14.94 4.12 -11.43
CA GLU A 60 -13.75 3.41 -11.91
C GLU A 60 -12.46 3.95 -11.28
N GLU A 61 -12.35 5.25 -11.04
CA GLU A 61 -11.25 5.87 -10.32
C GLU A 61 -11.08 5.34 -8.89
N CYS A 62 -12.16 5.06 -8.18
CA CYS A 62 -12.10 4.47 -6.84
C CYS A 62 -11.66 3.01 -6.92
N VAL A 63 -12.18 2.26 -7.89
CA VAL A 63 -11.77 0.86 -8.14
C VAL A 63 -10.28 0.79 -8.45
N ARG A 64 -9.77 1.72 -9.26
CA ARG A 64 -8.33 1.85 -9.57
C ARG A 64 -7.49 2.10 -8.32
N GLU A 65 -7.89 3.02 -7.47
CA GLU A 65 -7.16 3.29 -6.22
C GLU A 65 -7.21 2.10 -5.25
N ILE A 66 -8.27 1.29 -5.27
CA ILE A 66 -8.32 0.01 -4.52
C ILE A 66 -7.31 -0.99 -5.10
N LEU A 67 -7.34 -1.22 -6.42
CA LEU A 67 -6.45 -2.18 -7.10
C LEU A 67 -4.97 -1.79 -6.97
N LEU A 68 -4.65 -0.49 -6.93
CA LEU A 68 -3.30 0.02 -6.67
C LEU A 68 -2.73 -0.35 -5.30
N ARG A 69 -3.58 -0.79 -4.35
CA ARG A 69 -3.14 -1.23 -3.01
C ARG A 69 -2.96 -2.74 -2.91
N ILE A 70 -3.28 -3.49 -3.97
CA ILE A 70 -3.08 -4.93 -3.99
C ILE A 70 -1.61 -5.21 -4.29
N SER A 71 -0.95 -5.90 -3.35
CA SER A 71 0.47 -6.26 -3.46
C SER A 71 0.71 -7.64 -4.10
N ASP A 72 -0.30 -8.51 -4.21
CA ASP A 72 -0.15 -9.82 -4.87
C ASP A 72 -0.72 -9.79 -6.29
N HIS A 73 0.09 -10.21 -7.27
CA HIS A 73 -0.37 -10.30 -8.66
C HIS A 73 -1.52 -11.30 -8.85
N ARG A 74 -1.59 -12.34 -8.02
CA ARG A 74 -2.63 -13.37 -8.09
C ARG A 74 -3.99 -12.79 -7.72
N ASP A 75 -4.01 -11.87 -6.76
CA ASP A 75 -5.21 -11.16 -6.36
C ASP A 75 -5.66 -10.18 -7.46
N LEU A 76 -4.73 -9.57 -8.20
CA LEU A 76 -5.05 -8.77 -9.39
C LEU A 76 -5.64 -9.64 -10.52
N ASP A 77 -5.10 -10.83 -10.76
CA ASP A 77 -5.62 -11.77 -11.75
C ASP A 77 -7.03 -12.27 -11.35
N ALA A 78 -7.25 -12.54 -10.05
CA ALA A 78 -8.56 -12.90 -9.52
C ALA A 78 -9.57 -11.75 -9.63
N ALA A 79 -9.16 -10.52 -9.28
CA ALA A 79 -9.97 -9.31 -9.43
C ALA A 79 -10.34 -9.05 -10.90
N SER A 80 -9.38 -9.20 -11.80
CA SER A 80 -9.61 -9.12 -13.25
C SER A 80 -10.63 -10.14 -13.76
N SER A 81 -10.76 -11.29 -13.08
CA SER A 81 -11.72 -12.34 -13.45
C SER A 81 -13.09 -12.13 -12.80
N ALA A 82 -13.20 -11.26 -11.80
CA ALA A 82 -14.42 -11.07 -11.01
C ALA A 82 -15.47 -10.22 -11.74
N TRP A 83 -15.06 -9.16 -12.44
CA TRP A 83 -15.98 -8.34 -13.25
C TRP A 83 -15.24 -7.61 -14.39
N THR A 84 -15.96 -6.94 -15.30
CA THR A 84 -15.41 -6.14 -16.44
C THR A 84 -14.61 -4.86 -16.12
N VAL A 85 -15.11 -3.91 -15.30
CA VAL A 85 -14.33 -2.70 -14.91
C VAL A 85 -13.00 -3.04 -14.18
N MET A 86 -12.94 -4.07 -13.32
CA MET A 86 -11.71 -4.55 -12.69
C MET A 86 -10.79 -5.16 -13.72
N ALA A 87 -11.32 -5.93 -14.69
CA ALA A 87 -10.52 -6.42 -15.82
C ALA A 87 -9.89 -5.25 -16.62
N SER A 88 -10.69 -4.22 -16.92
CA SER A 88 -10.23 -3.02 -17.63
C SER A 88 -9.11 -2.33 -16.85
N VAL A 89 -9.32 -2.08 -15.55
CA VAL A 89 -8.37 -1.37 -14.71
C VAL A 89 -7.10 -2.21 -14.44
N CYS A 90 -7.23 -3.52 -14.22
CA CYS A 90 -6.10 -4.43 -14.08
C CYS A 90 -5.23 -4.51 -15.33
N ASN A 91 -5.74 -4.16 -16.52
CA ASN A 91 -4.95 -4.09 -17.75
C ASN A 91 -4.20 -2.76 -17.93
N GLU A 92 -4.40 -1.79 -17.04
CA GLU A 92 -3.68 -0.53 -17.11
C GLU A 92 -2.21 -0.70 -16.71
N GLN A 93 -1.32 -0.09 -17.51
CA GLN A 93 0.11 -0.10 -17.26
C GLN A 93 0.50 0.54 -15.91
N ARG A 94 -0.32 1.47 -15.39
CA ARG A 94 -0.11 2.07 -14.08
C ARG A 94 -0.18 1.04 -12.95
N ILE A 95 -1.11 0.09 -12.98
CA ILE A 95 -1.25 -0.94 -11.95
C ILE A 95 0.02 -1.78 -11.87
N TRP A 96 0.49 -2.27 -13.01
CA TRP A 96 1.67 -3.12 -13.08
C TRP A 96 2.96 -2.38 -12.78
N ARG A 97 3.07 -1.11 -13.17
CA ARG A 97 4.21 -0.26 -12.81
C ARG A 97 4.32 -0.09 -11.29
N GLU A 98 3.23 0.22 -10.61
CA GLU A 98 3.25 0.34 -9.14
C GLU A 98 3.57 -1.01 -8.48
N LEU A 99 3.07 -2.12 -9.03
CA LEU A 99 3.40 -3.45 -8.53
C LEU A 99 4.90 -3.78 -8.71
N VAL A 100 5.52 -3.35 -9.83
CA VAL A 100 6.97 -3.47 -10.04
C VAL A 100 7.73 -2.65 -9.00
N ASN A 101 7.37 -1.38 -8.82
CA ASN A 101 8.02 -0.48 -7.86
C ASN A 101 7.88 -0.96 -6.41
N PHE A 102 6.79 -1.66 -6.11
CA PHE A 102 6.55 -2.23 -4.79
C PHE A 102 7.48 -3.42 -4.50
N HIS A 103 7.62 -4.36 -5.45
CA HIS A 103 8.39 -5.58 -5.24
C HIS A 103 9.89 -5.44 -5.50
N PHE A 104 10.27 -4.67 -6.50
CA PHE A 104 11.64 -4.63 -7.03
C PHE A 104 12.31 -3.29 -6.77
N THR A 105 13.64 -3.31 -6.68
CA THR A 105 14.42 -2.08 -6.58
C THR A 105 14.60 -1.43 -7.95
N GLN A 106 14.89 -0.13 -7.98
CA GLN A 106 15.20 0.57 -9.22
C GLN A 106 16.37 -0.10 -9.96
N GLN A 107 17.39 -0.55 -9.23
CA GLN A 107 18.55 -1.25 -9.81
C GLN A 107 18.18 -2.56 -10.50
N GLN A 108 17.28 -3.36 -9.92
CA GLN A 108 16.78 -4.59 -10.54
C GLN A 108 15.99 -4.29 -11.82
N THR A 109 15.19 -3.22 -11.77
CA THR A 109 14.38 -2.76 -12.90
C THR A 109 15.27 -2.27 -14.04
N ASP A 110 16.23 -1.39 -13.77
CA ASP A 110 17.17 -0.85 -14.75
C ASP A 110 18.03 -1.95 -15.38
N ALA A 111 18.48 -2.93 -14.59
CA ALA A 111 19.24 -4.07 -15.08
C ALA A 111 18.43 -4.95 -16.06
N ALA A 112 17.13 -5.14 -15.80
CA ALA A 112 16.25 -5.88 -16.69
C ALA A 112 15.98 -5.11 -17.99
N LEU A 113 15.74 -3.80 -17.91
CA LEU A 113 15.53 -2.94 -19.07
C LEU A 113 16.76 -2.87 -19.98
N ALA A 114 17.95 -2.68 -19.39
CA ALA A 114 19.21 -2.66 -20.11
C ALA A 114 19.48 -4.00 -20.84
N LYS A 115 19.14 -5.13 -20.21
CA LYS A 115 19.29 -6.45 -20.82
C LYS A 115 18.36 -6.65 -22.04
N ASN A 116 17.17 -6.08 -22.00
CA ASN A 116 16.19 -6.21 -23.07
C ASN A 116 16.42 -5.23 -24.23
N ASN A 117 17.36 -4.27 -24.11
CA ASN A 117 17.51 -3.11 -25.01
C ASN A 117 16.17 -2.36 -25.20
N GLU A 118 15.28 -2.42 -24.21
CA GLU A 118 13.97 -1.78 -24.26
C GLU A 118 14.11 -0.33 -23.79
N VAL A 119 13.79 0.62 -24.67
CA VAL A 119 13.57 2.01 -24.27
C VAL A 119 12.16 2.09 -23.71
N VAL A 120 12.04 2.56 -22.46
CA VAL A 120 10.73 2.77 -21.83
C VAL A 120 10.09 4.00 -22.49
N ASP A 121 9.28 3.78 -23.50
CA ASP A 121 8.25 4.74 -23.87
C ASP A 121 7.09 4.57 -22.89
N GLU A 122 6.78 5.61 -22.10
CA GLU A 122 5.75 5.55 -21.05
C GLU A 122 4.37 5.15 -21.59
N LYS A 123 4.11 5.31 -22.89
CA LYS A 123 2.80 5.01 -23.49
C LYS A 123 2.61 3.55 -23.88
N ASP A 124 3.67 2.85 -24.29
CA ASP A 124 3.58 1.51 -24.90
C ASP A 124 4.40 0.43 -24.17
N PHE A 125 5.07 0.76 -23.07
CA PHE A 125 5.83 -0.22 -22.31
C PHE A 125 4.92 -1.20 -21.54
N ASP A 126 5.11 -2.50 -21.76
CA ASP A 126 4.37 -3.57 -21.08
C ASP A 126 4.95 -3.89 -19.70
N TRP A 127 4.45 -3.18 -18.68
CA TRP A 127 4.85 -3.37 -17.30
C TRP A 127 4.45 -4.73 -16.73
N LYS A 128 3.38 -5.36 -17.26
CA LYS A 128 2.95 -6.70 -16.83
C LYS A 128 3.98 -7.75 -17.23
N LYS A 129 4.48 -7.67 -18.47
CA LYS A 129 5.57 -8.53 -18.95
C LYS A 129 6.84 -8.33 -18.13
N LEU A 130 7.24 -7.08 -17.88
CA LEU A 130 8.42 -6.77 -17.05
C LEU A 130 8.27 -7.34 -15.64
N PHE A 131 7.10 -7.17 -15.00
CA PHE A 131 6.82 -7.72 -13.68
C PHE A 131 7.06 -9.23 -13.63
N HIS A 132 6.50 -10.00 -14.58
CA HIS A 132 6.67 -11.45 -14.58
C HIS A 132 8.11 -11.88 -14.87
N GLN A 133 8.86 -11.11 -15.67
CA GLN A 133 10.29 -11.32 -15.88
C GLN A 133 11.09 -11.11 -14.59
N LEU A 134 10.90 -9.96 -13.93
CA LEU A 134 11.56 -9.63 -12.66
C LEU A 134 11.23 -10.64 -11.57
N ARG A 135 9.95 -11.05 -11.46
CA ARG A 135 9.51 -12.09 -10.52
C ARG A 135 10.25 -13.41 -10.75
N LYS A 136 10.49 -13.80 -12.00
CA LYS A 136 11.23 -15.03 -12.33
C LYS A 136 12.73 -14.90 -11.98
N MET A 137 13.30 -13.70 -12.08
CA MET A 137 14.72 -13.45 -11.85
C MET A 137 15.07 -13.25 -10.37
N TYR A 138 14.22 -12.54 -9.63
CA TYR A 138 14.53 -12.06 -8.27
C TYR A 138 13.57 -12.57 -7.19
N GLY A 139 12.46 -13.22 -7.57
CA GLY A 139 11.39 -13.55 -6.62
C GLY A 139 10.54 -12.33 -6.25
N LEU A 140 9.56 -12.51 -5.36
CA LEU A 140 8.78 -11.41 -4.79
C LEU A 140 9.31 -11.06 -3.41
N ARG A 141 9.03 -9.84 -2.94
CA ARG A 141 9.44 -9.42 -1.60
C ARG A 141 8.65 -10.21 -0.54
N GLU A 142 9.34 -11.00 0.28
CA GLU A 142 8.71 -11.93 1.23
C GLU A 142 8.01 -11.23 2.42
N ASP A 143 8.59 -10.13 2.89
CA ASP A 143 8.04 -9.29 3.96
C ASP A 143 6.72 -8.61 3.55
N ALA A 144 6.51 -8.42 2.25
CA ALA A 144 5.35 -7.75 1.70
C ALA A 144 4.21 -8.69 1.29
N GLN A 145 4.43 -10.00 1.34
CA GLN A 145 3.41 -11.02 1.03
C GLN A 145 2.40 -11.22 2.17
N PHE A 146 2.74 -10.82 3.39
CA PHE A 146 1.89 -11.04 4.56
C PHE A 146 1.75 -9.76 5.36
N ALA A 147 0.51 -9.41 5.74
CA ALA A 147 0.22 -8.18 6.47
C ALA A 147 0.87 -8.15 7.86
N GLU A 148 0.99 -9.30 8.53
CA GLU A 148 1.67 -9.41 9.83
C GLU A 148 2.34 -10.78 10.00
N THR A 149 3.48 -10.79 10.68
CA THR A 149 4.18 -12.02 11.06
C THR A 149 3.83 -12.43 12.49
N LEU A 150 3.42 -13.69 12.67
CA LEU A 150 3.20 -14.27 13.99
C LEU A 150 4.47 -14.28 14.82
N SER A 151 4.33 -14.21 16.13
CA SER A 151 5.42 -14.26 17.08
C SER A 151 5.21 -15.41 18.07
N LEU A 152 6.26 -16.18 18.33
CA LEU A 152 6.28 -17.27 19.29
C LEU A 152 6.89 -16.79 20.61
N CYS A 153 6.09 -16.87 21.68
CA CYS A 153 6.60 -16.63 23.03
C CYS A 153 7.52 -17.78 23.46
N ARG A 154 8.75 -17.48 23.90
CA ARG A 154 9.68 -18.50 24.38
C ARG A 154 9.33 -19.05 25.76
N HIS A 155 8.52 -18.33 26.54
CA HIS A 155 8.14 -18.67 27.90
C HIS A 155 6.92 -19.60 27.96
N CYS A 156 5.80 -19.19 27.35
CA CYS A 156 4.56 -19.97 27.37
C CYS A 156 4.25 -20.72 26.07
N LYS A 157 5.11 -20.61 25.04
CA LYS A 157 4.95 -21.24 23.71
C LYS A 157 3.69 -20.85 22.94
N CYS A 158 3.03 -19.76 23.34
CA CYS A 158 1.90 -19.18 22.61
C CYS A 158 2.37 -18.50 21.31
N LEU A 159 1.59 -18.68 20.23
CA LEU A 159 1.70 -17.92 18.98
C LEU A 159 0.72 -16.75 19.02
N PHE A 160 1.20 -15.54 18.69
CA PHE A 160 0.40 -14.32 18.78
C PHE A 160 0.78 -13.27 17.73
N TRP A 161 -0.14 -12.34 17.46
CA TRP A 161 0.13 -11.13 16.66
C TRP A 161 0.65 -10.02 17.56
N ARG A 162 1.75 -9.38 17.16
CA ARG A 162 2.38 -8.35 18.01
C ARG A 162 1.47 -7.14 18.20
N SER A 163 0.70 -6.81 17.18
CA SER A 163 -0.28 -5.71 17.19
C SER A 163 -1.40 -5.90 18.22
N LEU A 164 -1.82 -7.14 18.46
CA LEU A 164 -2.92 -7.48 19.37
C LEU A 164 -2.45 -7.77 20.81
N GLY A 165 -1.14 -7.81 21.02
CA GLY A 165 -0.54 -8.16 22.31
C GLY A 165 -0.61 -9.65 22.62
N HIS A 166 -0.05 -10.01 23.78
CA HIS A 166 0.15 -11.40 24.18
C HIS A 166 -0.17 -11.60 25.65
N PRO A 167 -1.12 -12.49 26.01
CA PRO A 167 -1.41 -12.79 27.40
C PRO A 167 -0.38 -13.78 27.97
N CYS A 168 0.83 -13.30 28.30
CA CYS A 168 1.88 -14.17 28.83
C CYS A 168 1.55 -14.68 30.23
N ILE A 169 1.85 -15.96 30.50
CA ILE A 169 1.93 -16.49 31.87
C ILE A 169 2.89 -15.67 32.75
N ALA A 170 3.96 -15.12 32.16
CA ALA A 170 4.93 -14.27 32.87
C ALA A 170 4.36 -12.93 33.32
N ASP A 171 3.28 -12.45 32.70
CA ASP A 171 2.59 -11.24 33.12
C ASP A 171 1.49 -11.53 34.14
N GLN A 172 1.01 -12.79 34.20
CA GLN A 172 -0.04 -13.23 35.11
C GLN A 172 0.49 -13.70 36.47
N CYS A 173 1.78 -14.08 36.57
CA CYS A 173 2.38 -14.60 37.79
C CYS A 173 3.62 -13.77 38.24
N PRO A 174 3.53 -13.02 39.36
CA PRO A 174 4.64 -12.22 39.87
C PRO A 174 5.91 -13.02 40.19
N GLU A 175 5.75 -14.22 40.72
CA GLU A 175 6.87 -15.12 41.11
C GLU A 175 7.65 -15.59 39.88
N TYR A 176 6.95 -15.95 38.79
CA TYR A 176 7.58 -16.32 37.53
C TYR A 176 8.32 -15.13 36.90
N ARG A 177 7.75 -13.93 37.00
CA ARG A 177 8.35 -12.68 36.50
C ARG A 177 9.65 -12.34 37.23
N GLU A 178 9.71 -12.59 38.53
CA GLU A 178 10.90 -12.35 39.36
C GLU A 178 12.02 -13.34 39.00
N ARG A 179 11.70 -14.63 38.89
CA ARG A 179 12.64 -15.65 38.37
C ARG A 179 13.15 -15.33 36.96
N LEU A 180 12.31 -14.73 36.12
CA LEU A 180 12.70 -14.29 34.78
C LEU A 180 13.72 -13.14 34.83
N LYS A 181 13.52 -12.18 35.74
CA LYS A 181 14.44 -11.04 35.93
C LYS A 181 15.81 -11.53 36.42
N GLU A 182 15.83 -12.48 37.35
CA GLU A 182 17.06 -13.11 37.84
C GLU A 182 17.80 -13.88 36.74
N ALA A 183 17.06 -14.50 35.81
CA ALA A 183 17.61 -15.26 34.69
C ALA A 183 18.04 -14.39 33.48
N GLY A 184 18.09 -13.05 33.61
CA GLY A 184 18.53 -12.15 32.54
C GLY A 184 17.41 -11.44 31.77
N GLY A 185 16.16 -11.49 32.27
CA GLY A 185 15.02 -10.75 31.74
C GLY A 185 14.22 -11.47 30.65
N PRO A 186 13.11 -10.86 30.19
CA PRO A 186 12.25 -11.42 29.15
C PRO A 186 12.98 -11.46 27.80
N LEU A 187 12.98 -12.64 27.16
CA LEU A 187 13.55 -12.80 25.83
C LEU A 187 12.57 -12.25 24.78
N PRO A 188 13.07 -11.59 23.71
CA PRO A 188 12.21 -11.13 22.64
C PRO A 188 11.51 -12.34 21.99
N PRO A 189 10.22 -12.22 21.67
CA PRO A 189 9.48 -13.28 21.01
C PRO A 189 10.06 -13.53 19.60
N HIS A 190 10.03 -14.79 19.16
CA HIS A 190 10.65 -15.20 17.91
C HIS A 190 9.64 -15.05 16.75
N PRO A 191 9.95 -14.31 15.67
CA PRO A 191 9.06 -14.22 14.52
C PRO A 191 8.93 -15.58 13.83
N VAL A 192 7.70 -15.97 13.49
CA VAL A 192 7.37 -17.22 12.82
C VAL A 192 6.86 -16.91 11.42
N PRO A 193 7.68 -17.07 10.37
CA PRO A 193 7.21 -16.93 8.99
C PRO A 193 6.21 -18.05 8.66
N PRO A 194 5.30 -17.86 7.69
CA PRO A 194 4.29 -18.86 7.33
C PRO A 194 4.84 -20.24 7.00
N ALA A 195 6.00 -20.32 6.33
CA ALA A 195 6.67 -21.59 6.04
C ALA A 195 7.13 -22.32 7.33
N ALA A 196 7.53 -21.58 8.37
CA ALA A 196 7.86 -22.17 9.67
C ALA A 196 6.59 -22.51 10.46
N PHE A 197 5.52 -21.72 10.32
CA PHE A 197 4.23 -21.98 10.94
C PHE A 197 3.68 -23.37 10.54
N LEU A 198 3.71 -23.68 9.24
CA LEU A 198 3.21 -24.97 8.73
C LEU A 198 3.97 -26.17 9.30
N LYS A 199 5.26 -26.02 9.63
CA LYS A 199 6.07 -27.09 10.25
C LYS A 199 5.60 -27.48 11.66
N PHE A 200 4.87 -26.60 12.36
CA PHE A 200 4.32 -26.94 13.68
C PHE A 200 3.12 -27.89 13.60
N PHE A 201 2.46 -28.00 12.44
CA PHE A 201 1.24 -28.80 12.25
C PHE A 201 1.41 -30.01 11.34
N SER A 202 2.54 -30.09 10.62
CA SER A 202 2.92 -31.29 9.88
C SER A 202 3.47 -32.34 10.85
N LEU A 203 2.58 -33.21 11.35
CA LEU A 203 2.91 -34.47 12.03
C LEU A 203 3.34 -35.54 11.02
#